data_AF-A0A5B0RZY1-F1
#
_entry.id   AF-A0A5B0RZY1-F1
#
_cell.length_a   1.000
_cell.length_b   1.000
_cell.length_c   1.000
_cell.angle_alpha   90.00
_cell.angle_beta   90.00
_cell.angle_gamma   90.00
#
_symmetry.space_group_name_H-M   'P 1'
#
loop_
_entity.id
_entity.type
_entity.pdbx_description
1 polymer ?
#
loop_
_entity_poly.entity_id
_entity_poly.type
_entity_poly.pdbx_seq_one_letter_code
_entity_poly.pdbx_strand_id
1 'polypeptide(L)'
;MQELIGTLYVAIDLLKQATSNLISLTAGCDLFLRFLMTHQSPDLLVSFVDHKHSLVNQALKYVAESRSNCVEKVASSAARFIEDGSTIMVHGYSRVVLHTLLRAYSPSEKPRKRFQVFVTESRPSGLGLKTHAILEQFGIPCVVVLDSAVAYAMAKVDLVLVGAEAVLEDGGLINYIGCYQMAIAAKAHHKPFYALTERYGHSVLIAAQMGLHNRSVPYPEKKMMLMCLVCPKQQLQISATIPALPIRCTDETTDPAIPE
;
A
#
# COMPACT_ATOMS: atom_id res chain seq x y z
N MET A 1 7.81 -11.45 -31.69
CA MET A 1 6.88 -10.92 -30.66
C MET A 1 6.10 -12.02 -29.94
N GLN A 2 5.42 -12.95 -30.63
CA GLN A 2 4.75 -14.08 -29.96
C GLN A 2 5.70 -14.95 -29.11
N GLU A 3 6.91 -15.22 -29.61
CA GLU A 3 7.94 -15.94 -28.83
C GLU A 3 8.40 -15.20 -27.57
N LEU A 4 8.46 -13.86 -27.62
CA LEU A 4 8.81 -13.03 -26.46
C LEU A 4 7.75 -13.16 -25.37
N ILE A 5 6.48 -13.07 -25.75
CA ILE A 5 5.36 -13.22 -24.82
C ILE A 5 5.35 -14.63 -24.22
N GLY A 6 5.56 -15.67 -25.04
CA GLY A 6 5.65 -17.06 -24.56
C GLY A 6 6.79 -17.25 -23.54
N THR A 7 7.96 -16.70 -23.83
CA THR A 7 9.12 -16.76 -22.91
C THR A 7 8.85 -16.02 -21.60
N LEU A 8 8.17 -14.87 -21.67
CA LEU A 8 7.79 -14.09 -20.48
C LEU A 8 6.79 -14.83 -19.59
N TYR A 9 5.80 -15.53 -20.17
CA TYR A 9 4.88 -16.35 -19.38
C TYR A 9 5.61 -17.44 -18.60
N VAL A 10 6.55 -18.16 -19.25
CA VAL A 10 7.38 -19.17 -18.57
C VAL A 10 8.20 -18.54 -17.44
N ALA A 11 8.81 -17.38 -17.68
CA ALA A 11 9.60 -16.67 -16.67
C ALA A 11 8.74 -16.21 -15.48
N ILE A 12 7.54 -15.70 -15.74
CA ILE A 12 6.59 -15.27 -14.70
C ILE A 12 6.15 -16.46 -13.84
N ASP A 13 5.88 -17.61 -14.45
CA ASP A 13 5.48 -18.81 -13.70
C ASP A 13 6.62 -19.33 -12.81
N LEU A 14 7.86 -19.31 -13.31
CA LEU A 14 9.03 -19.62 -12.47
C LEU A 14 9.18 -18.65 -11.30
N LEU A 15 8.96 -17.35 -11.54
CA LEU A 15 9.05 -16.32 -10.50
C LEU A 15 7.96 -16.49 -9.43
N LYS A 16 6.74 -16.84 -9.85
CA LYS A 16 5.63 -17.18 -8.96
C LYS A 16 5.93 -18.40 -8.11
N GLN A 17 6.54 -19.45 -8.68
CA GLN A 17 6.91 -20.65 -7.92
C GLN A 17 8.02 -20.39 -6.90
N ALA A 18 8.95 -19.48 -7.19
CA ALA A 18 10.09 -19.18 -6.33
C ALA A 18 9.73 -18.31 -5.11
N THR A 19 8.59 -17.61 -5.13
CA THR A 19 8.24 -16.60 -4.13
C THR A 19 7.08 -17.03 -3.24
N SER A 20 7.12 -16.63 -1.96
CA SER A 20 6.02 -16.89 -1.02
C SER A 20 4.91 -15.84 -1.08
N ASN A 21 5.24 -14.61 -1.47
CA ASN A 21 4.30 -13.48 -1.56
C ASN A 21 3.80 -13.36 -3.00
N LEU A 22 2.77 -14.15 -3.31
CA LEU A 22 2.33 -14.35 -4.69
C LEU A 22 1.55 -13.16 -5.26
N ILE A 23 0.90 -12.35 -4.42
CA ILE A 23 -0.19 -11.48 -4.87
C ILE A 23 0.31 -10.19 -5.48
N SER A 24 1.14 -9.41 -4.77
CA SER A 24 1.70 -8.18 -5.34
C SER A 24 2.58 -8.49 -6.55
N LEU A 25 3.30 -9.62 -6.50
CA LEU A 25 4.11 -10.08 -7.63
C LEU A 25 3.25 -10.42 -8.85
N THR A 26 2.20 -11.23 -8.66
CA THR A 26 1.29 -11.62 -9.76
C THR A 26 0.63 -10.38 -10.36
N ALA A 27 0.14 -9.47 -9.53
CA ALA A 27 -0.45 -8.21 -10.00
C ALA A 27 0.56 -7.37 -10.80
N GLY A 28 1.82 -7.30 -10.34
CA GLY A 28 2.89 -6.61 -11.06
C GLY A 28 3.23 -7.26 -12.39
N CYS A 29 3.33 -8.60 -12.44
CA CYS A 29 3.58 -9.35 -13.67
C CYS A 29 2.44 -9.18 -14.68
N ASP A 30 1.18 -9.23 -14.24
CA ASP A 30 0.03 -9.04 -15.11
C ASP A 30 -0.03 -7.62 -15.67
N LEU A 31 0.31 -6.62 -14.84
CA LEU A 31 0.39 -5.23 -15.28
C LEU A 31 1.53 -5.01 -16.28
N PHE A 32 2.67 -5.66 -16.08
CA PHE A 32 3.78 -5.64 -17.02
C PHE A 32 3.40 -6.27 -18.37
N LEU A 33 2.74 -7.43 -18.37
CA LEU A 33 2.26 -8.06 -19.61
C LEU A 33 1.24 -7.18 -20.35
N ARG A 34 0.30 -6.55 -19.62
CA ARG A 34 -0.65 -5.60 -20.22
C ARG A 34 0.05 -4.39 -20.80
N PHE A 35 1.05 -3.85 -20.11
CA PHE A 35 1.87 -2.74 -20.61
C PHE A 35 2.54 -3.10 -21.94
N LEU A 36 3.15 -4.29 -22.04
CA LEU A 36 3.76 -4.78 -23.28
C LEU A 36 2.75 -4.98 -24.41
N MET A 37 1.54 -5.44 -24.10
CA MET A 37 0.46 -5.59 -25.08
C MET A 37 -0.07 -4.25 -25.57
N THR A 38 -0.07 -3.21 -24.72
CA THR A 38 -0.62 -1.88 -25.03
C THR A 38 0.39 -1.00 -25.77
N HIS A 39 1.69 -1.14 -25.47
CA HIS A 39 2.78 -0.41 -26.16
C HIS A 39 3.34 -1.16 -27.37
N GLN A 40 2.54 -2.02 -28.00
CA GLN A 40 2.91 -2.60 -29.28
C GLN A 40 3.06 -1.48 -30.31
N SER A 41 4.28 -1.30 -30.81
CA SER A 41 4.56 -0.36 -31.89
C SER A 41 3.81 -0.83 -33.14
N PRO A 42 2.93 -0.02 -33.74
CA PRO A 42 2.26 -0.37 -35.00
C PRO A 42 3.23 -0.41 -36.20
N ASP A 43 4.45 0.09 -36.02
CA ASP A 43 5.45 0.20 -37.08
C ASP A 43 6.22 -1.12 -37.29
N LEU A 44 5.95 -1.77 -38.42
CA LEU A 44 6.67 -2.95 -38.93
C LEU A 44 8.17 -2.71 -39.24
N LEU A 45 8.69 -1.49 -39.03
CA LEU A 45 10.05 -1.09 -39.43
C LEU A 45 11.06 -1.04 -38.28
N VAL A 46 10.65 -1.23 -37.03
CA VAL A 46 11.56 -1.15 -35.88
C VAL A 46 12.23 -2.52 -35.64
N SER A 47 13.57 -2.53 -35.57
CA SER A 47 14.33 -3.72 -35.21
C SER A 47 13.97 -4.21 -33.80
N PHE A 48 13.91 -5.53 -33.61
CA PHE A 48 13.64 -6.13 -32.31
C PHE A 48 14.60 -5.63 -31.21
N VAL A 49 15.86 -5.37 -31.58
CA VAL A 49 16.90 -4.87 -30.67
C VAL A 49 16.53 -3.49 -30.14
N ASP A 50 16.09 -2.59 -31.01
CA ASP A 50 15.71 -1.22 -30.63
C ASP A 50 14.43 -1.22 -29.78
N HIS A 51 13.47 -2.08 -30.12
CA HIS A 51 12.26 -2.25 -29.31
C HIS A 51 12.58 -2.78 -27.91
N LYS A 52 13.48 -3.78 -27.80
CA LYS A 52 13.98 -4.28 -26.50
C LYS A 52 14.65 -3.17 -25.69
N HIS A 53 15.52 -2.38 -26.30
CA HIS A 53 16.18 -1.26 -25.62
C HIS A 53 15.18 -0.21 -25.13
N SER A 54 14.18 0.12 -25.96
CA SER A 54 13.11 1.05 -25.57
C SER A 54 12.31 0.54 -24.37
N LEU A 55 11.89 -0.73 -24.38
CA LEU A 55 11.16 -1.35 -23.27
C LEU A 55 11.97 -1.37 -21.97
N VAL A 56 13.25 -1.73 -22.05
CA VAL A 56 14.14 -1.75 -20.87
C VAL A 56 14.31 -0.32 -20.33
N ASN A 57 14.54 0.66 -21.20
CA ASN A 57 14.68 2.06 -20.78
C ASN A 57 13.41 2.60 -20.11
N GLN A 58 12.23 2.27 -20.65
CA GLN A 58 10.96 2.64 -20.03
C GLN A 58 10.74 1.95 -18.68
N ALA A 59 11.07 0.66 -18.57
CA ALA A 59 10.98 -0.07 -17.31
C ALA A 59 11.92 0.54 -16.23
N LEU A 60 13.16 0.89 -16.60
CA LEU A 60 14.11 1.52 -15.69
C LEU A 60 13.62 2.90 -15.23
N LYS A 61 13.09 3.72 -16.13
CA LYS A 61 12.46 5.00 -15.78
C LYS A 61 11.27 4.81 -14.85
N TYR A 62 10.39 3.86 -15.15
CA TYR A 62 9.23 3.54 -14.31
C TYR A 62 9.67 3.14 -12.89
N VAL A 63 10.69 2.29 -12.74
CA VAL A 63 11.18 1.87 -11.43
C VAL A 63 11.79 3.04 -10.65
N ALA A 64 12.56 3.90 -11.33
CA ALA A 64 13.19 5.07 -10.71
C ALA A 64 12.16 6.10 -10.23
N GLU A 65 11.14 6.39 -11.05
CA GLU A 65 10.17 7.44 -10.77
C GLU A 65 8.99 6.96 -9.90
N SER A 66 8.54 5.71 -10.05
CA SER A 66 7.28 5.28 -9.41
C SER A 66 7.44 5.00 -7.92
N ARG A 67 8.60 4.47 -7.47
CA ARG A 67 8.74 3.99 -6.09
C ARG A 67 8.69 5.14 -5.07
N SER A 68 9.45 6.20 -5.28
CA SER A 68 9.51 7.31 -4.31
C SER A 68 8.32 8.24 -4.44
N ASN A 69 7.93 8.56 -5.68
CA ASN A 69 6.86 9.53 -5.93
C ASN A 69 5.48 9.01 -5.49
N CYS A 70 5.20 7.72 -5.63
CA CYS A 70 3.90 7.17 -5.22
C CYS A 70 3.73 7.18 -3.71
N VAL A 71 4.76 6.77 -2.96
CA VAL A 71 4.76 6.79 -1.49
C VAL A 71 4.50 8.20 -0.99
N GLU A 72 5.27 9.18 -1.49
CA GLU A 72 5.21 10.57 -1.01
C GLU A 72 3.86 11.23 -1.35
N LYS A 73 3.29 10.94 -2.54
CA LYS A 73 1.94 11.42 -2.90
C LYS A 73 0.85 10.85 -1.99
N VAL A 74 0.93 9.56 -1.65
CA VAL A 74 -0.03 8.95 -0.73
C VAL A 74 0.18 9.52 0.68
N ALA A 75 1.43 9.64 1.13
CA ALA A 75 1.77 10.15 2.45
C ALA A 75 1.31 11.60 2.65
N SER A 76 1.58 12.48 1.70
CA SER A 76 1.13 13.88 1.72
C SER A 76 -0.40 14.02 1.71
N SER A 77 -1.10 13.14 0.98
CA SER A 77 -2.57 13.12 0.96
C SER A 77 -3.14 12.58 2.26
N ALA A 78 -2.57 11.49 2.79
CA ALA A 78 -3.03 10.82 3.99
C ALA A 78 -2.72 11.61 5.28
N ALA A 79 -1.62 12.36 5.30
CA ALA A 79 -1.23 13.21 6.43
C ALA A 79 -2.26 14.29 6.77
N ARG A 80 -3.17 14.61 5.83
CA ARG A 80 -4.27 15.57 6.04
C ARG A 80 -5.35 15.02 6.97
N PHE A 81 -5.55 13.71 7.03
CA PHE A 81 -6.55 13.07 7.91
C PHE A 81 -6.10 12.96 9.36
N ILE A 82 -4.82 13.21 9.64
CA ILE A 82 -4.28 13.21 11.00
C ILE A 82 -4.54 14.58 11.62
N GLU A 83 -5.20 14.62 12.77
CA GLU A 83 -5.50 15.84 13.52
C GLU A 83 -4.50 16.06 14.68
N ASP A 84 -4.33 17.30 15.14
CA ASP A 84 -3.51 17.58 16.33
C ASP A 84 -4.19 17.00 17.58
N GLY A 85 -3.42 16.32 18.41
CA GLY A 85 -3.88 15.62 19.61
C GLY A 85 -4.51 14.25 19.36
N SER A 86 -4.53 13.75 18.11
CA SER A 86 -5.17 12.48 17.78
C SER A 86 -4.37 11.25 18.23
N THR A 87 -5.08 10.16 18.53
CA THR A 87 -4.49 8.83 18.77
C THR A 87 -4.74 7.92 17.58
N ILE A 88 -3.65 7.43 16.98
CA ILE A 88 -3.69 6.64 15.74
C ILE A 88 -3.33 5.18 16.06
N MET A 89 -4.11 4.23 15.56
CA MET A 89 -3.77 2.81 15.62
C MET A 89 -3.23 2.29 14.30
N VAL A 90 -2.14 1.54 14.34
CA VAL A 90 -1.47 0.94 13.19
C VAL A 90 -1.24 -0.55 13.41
N HIS A 91 -1.41 -1.33 12.33
CA HIS A 91 -1.16 -2.77 12.36
C HIS A 91 0.05 -3.18 11.54
N GLY A 92 1.01 -3.83 12.20
CA GLY A 92 2.21 -4.38 11.60
C GLY A 92 3.18 -3.31 11.07
N TYR A 93 3.86 -3.64 9.98
CA TYR A 93 4.77 -2.73 9.27
C TYR A 93 4.24 -2.42 7.88
N SER A 94 4.12 -1.14 7.57
CA SER A 94 3.82 -0.65 6.23
C SER A 94 4.66 0.59 5.94
N ARG A 95 5.33 0.59 4.79
CA ARG A 95 6.17 1.70 4.33
C ARG A 95 5.33 2.97 4.15
N VAL A 96 4.20 2.87 3.47
CA VAL A 96 3.32 4.03 3.21
C VAL A 96 2.79 4.64 4.51
N VAL A 97 2.36 3.80 5.47
CA VAL A 97 1.87 4.28 6.76
C VAL A 97 2.98 4.96 7.54
N LEU A 98 4.17 4.35 7.59
CA LEU A 98 5.33 4.95 8.26
C LEU A 98 5.68 6.32 7.65
N HIS A 99 5.82 6.40 6.32
CA HIS A 99 6.08 7.67 5.63
C HIS A 99 4.98 8.72 5.92
N THR A 100 3.72 8.31 5.97
CA THR A 100 2.60 9.20 6.32
C THR A 100 2.75 9.78 7.73
N LEU A 101 3.09 8.94 8.71
CA LEU A 101 3.29 9.38 10.10
C LEU A 101 4.50 10.32 10.22
N LEU A 102 5.62 9.97 9.58
CA LEU A 102 6.82 10.81 9.55
C LEU A 102 6.54 12.15 8.88
N ARG A 103 5.79 12.14 7.77
CA ARG A 103 5.40 13.35 7.05
C ARG A 103 4.51 14.26 7.89
N ALA A 104 3.55 13.68 8.60
CA ALA A 104 2.66 14.42 9.52
C ALA A 104 3.39 14.98 10.75
N TYR A 105 4.46 14.30 11.19
CA TYR A 105 5.29 14.73 12.31
C TYR A 105 6.45 15.68 11.92
N SER A 106 6.67 15.86 10.60
CA SER A 106 7.85 16.50 10.04
C SER A 106 8.09 17.89 10.65
N PRO A 107 9.32 18.19 11.10
CA PRO A 107 9.66 19.48 11.70
C PRO A 107 9.61 20.65 10.70
N SER A 108 9.60 20.34 9.40
CA SER A 108 9.58 21.32 8.30
C SER A 108 8.20 21.96 8.10
N GLU A 109 7.11 21.30 8.53
CA GLU A 109 5.75 21.83 8.43
C GLU A 109 5.30 22.45 9.75
N LYS A 110 5.00 23.75 9.73
CA LYS A 110 4.38 24.47 10.86
C LYS A 110 2.89 24.71 10.54
N PRO A 111 1.96 24.38 11.46
CA PRO A 111 2.17 23.79 12.78
C PRO A 111 2.44 22.28 12.75
N ARG A 112 3.38 21.82 13.57
CA ARG A 112 3.69 20.40 13.76
C ARG A 112 2.51 19.72 14.46
N LYS A 113 2.00 18.65 13.88
CA LYS A 113 0.93 17.85 14.50
C LYS A 113 1.53 16.97 15.60
N ARG A 114 0.96 17.03 16.80
CA ARG A 114 1.27 16.17 17.93
C ARG A 114 0.24 15.05 17.93
N PHE A 115 0.69 13.81 17.88
CA PHE A 115 -0.20 12.65 17.93
C PHE A 115 0.52 11.51 18.64
N GLN A 116 -0.25 10.53 19.10
CA GLN A 116 0.26 9.30 19.68
C GLN A 116 -0.08 8.13 18.77
N VAL A 117 0.82 7.15 18.67
CA VAL A 117 0.63 5.96 17.84
C VAL A 117 0.54 4.71 18.70
N PHE A 118 -0.50 3.92 18.52
CA PHE A 118 -0.64 2.57 19.05
C PHE A 118 -0.31 1.57 17.94
N VAL A 119 0.70 0.74 18.17
CA VAL A 119 1.17 -0.25 17.19
C VAL A 119 0.89 -1.65 17.71
N THR A 120 0.20 -2.46 16.93
CA THR A 120 -0.02 -3.87 17.31
C THR A 120 1.25 -4.69 17.12
N GLU A 121 1.54 -5.67 17.98
CA GLU A 121 2.68 -6.59 17.83
C GLU A 121 2.71 -7.31 16.45
N SER A 122 1.54 -7.67 15.90
CA SER A 122 1.37 -8.34 14.60
C SER A 122 2.01 -9.73 14.55
N ARG A 123 1.63 -10.60 15.49
CA ARG A 123 2.05 -12.01 15.50
C ARG A 123 1.39 -12.75 14.32
N PRO A 124 2.08 -13.70 13.67
CA PRO A 124 3.39 -14.27 14.04
C PRO A 124 4.60 -13.46 13.54
N SER A 125 4.39 -12.48 12.65
CA SER A 125 5.48 -11.76 11.97
C SER A 125 6.32 -10.88 12.90
N GLY A 126 5.73 -10.33 13.97
CA GLY A 126 6.39 -9.41 14.90
C GLY A 126 6.77 -8.06 14.27
N LEU A 127 6.26 -7.76 13.08
CA LEU A 127 6.64 -6.57 12.31
C LEU A 127 6.21 -5.26 12.98
N GLY A 128 5.22 -5.29 13.89
CA GLY A 128 4.83 -4.12 14.66
C GLY A 128 5.95 -3.57 15.55
N LEU A 129 6.80 -4.47 16.09
CA LEU A 129 7.95 -4.06 16.91
C LEU A 129 8.97 -3.27 16.07
N LYS A 130 9.13 -3.61 14.80
CA LYS A 130 9.97 -2.84 13.87
C LYS A 130 9.40 -1.43 13.67
N THR A 131 8.10 -1.30 13.45
CA THR A 131 7.44 0.01 13.32
C THR A 131 7.61 0.85 14.58
N HIS A 132 7.43 0.25 15.77
CA HIS A 132 7.65 0.91 17.05
C HIS A 132 9.09 1.45 17.17
N ALA A 133 10.09 0.61 16.92
CA ALA A 133 11.49 1.00 17.01
C ALA A 133 11.84 2.17 16.09
N ILE A 134 11.29 2.20 14.87
CA ILE A 134 11.50 3.31 13.94
C ILE A 134 10.82 4.58 14.48
N LEU A 135 9.55 4.52 14.88
CA LEU A 135 8.83 5.70 15.38
C LEU A 135 9.49 6.30 16.64
N GLU A 136 10.01 5.45 17.51
CA GLU A 136 10.74 5.85 18.71
C GLU A 136 12.05 6.58 18.36
N GLN A 137 12.80 6.12 17.35
CA GLN A 137 14.00 6.82 16.85
C GLN A 137 13.70 8.23 16.34
N PHE A 138 12.54 8.41 15.72
CA PHE A 138 12.07 9.74 15.28
C PHE A 138 11.46 10.57 16.42
N GLY A 139 11.30 10.01 17.63
CA GLY A 139 10.73 10.70 18.78
C GLY A 139 9.22 10.91 18.71
N ILE A 140 8.50 10.05 17.99
CA ILE A 140 7.03 10.03 17.96
C ILE A 140 6.54 9.16 19.15
N PRO A 141 5.63 9.66 20.01
CA PRO A 141 5.09 8.86 21.10
C PRO A 141 4.39 7.60 20.56
N CYS A 142 4.96 6.43 20.87
CA CYS A 142 4.47 5.15 20.39
C CYS A 142 4.25 4.19 21.56
N VAL A 143 3.19 3.37 21.50
CA VAL A 143 2.89 2.33 22.48
C VAL A 143 2.59 1.02 21.74
N VAL A 144 3.23 -0.07 22.17
CA VAL A 144 2.93 -1.40 21.65
C VAL A 144 1.67 -1.95 22.32
N VAL A 145 0.75 -2.48 21.52
CA VAL A 145 -0.49 -3.09 21.95
C VAL A 145 -0.49 -4.56 21.54
N LEU A 146 -0.85 -5.45 22.46
CA LEU A 146 -1.04 -6.87 22.18
C LEU A 146 -2.16 -7.06 21.15
N ASP A 147 -2.02 -8.03 20.25
CA ASP A 147 -3.03 -8.29 19.22
C ASP A 147 -4.43 -8.60 19.82
N SER A 148 -4.48 -9.19 21.03
CA SER A 148 -5.71 -9.45 21.78
C SER A 148 -6.31 -8.21 22.45
N ALA A 149 -5.51 -7.17 22.71
CA ALA A 149 -5.91 -5.95 23.39
C ALA A 149 -6.39 -4.85 22.44
N VAL A 150 -6.41 -5.10 21.12
CA VAL A 150 -6.82 -4.13 20.09
C VAL A 150 -8.22 -3.57 20.36
N ALA A 151 -9.19 -4.44 20.67
CA ALA A 151 -10.55 -4.01 20.95
C ALA A 151 -10.64 -3.11 22.20
N TYR A 152 -9.86 -3.41 23.24
CA TYR A 152 -9.81 -2.60 24.45
C TYR A 152 -9.18 -1.22 24.19
N ALA A 153 -8.07 -1.19 23.45
CA ALA A 153 -7.37 0.04 23.11
C ALA A 153 -8.19 0.94 22.15
N MET A 154 -9.08 0.37 21.34
CA MET A 154 -9.89 1.08 20.34
C MET A 154 -10.74 2.22 20.94
N ALA A 155 -11.13 2.13 22.21
CA ALA A 155 -11.88 3.19 22.90
C ALA A 155 -11.09 4.52 22.97
N LYS A 156 -9.76 4.44 23.02
CA LYS A 156 -8.85 5.61 23.09
C LYS A 156 -8.33 6.04 21.72
N VAL A 157 -8.62 5.28 20.66
CA VAL A 157 -8.14 5.55 19.31
C VAL A 157 -9.14 6.45 18.59
N ASP A 158 -8.64 7.42 17.86
CA ASP A 158 -9.45 8.30 17.02
C ASP A 158 -9.46 7.85 15.57
N LEU A 159 -8.34 7.27 15.11
CA LEU A 159 -8.18 6.84 13.73
C LEU A 159 -7.37 5.54 13.62
N VAL A 160 -7.77 4.66 12.70
CA VAL A 160 -7.00 3.47 12.33
C VAL A 160 -6.38 3.64 10.95
N LEU A 161 -5.06 3.46 10.84
CA LEU A 161 -4.30 3.48 9.59
C LEU A 161 -3.65 2.12 9.34
N VAL A 162 -3.88 1.55 8.15
CA VAL A 162 -3.32 0.24 7.78
C VAL A 162 -2.76 0.28 6.37
N GLY A 163 -1.70 -0.49 6.13
CA GLY A 163 -1.26 -0.79 4.77
C GLY A 163 -2.16 -1.83 4.09
N ALA A 164 -2.04 -1.94 2.77
CA ALA A 164 -2.58 -3.08 2.03
C ALA A 164 -1.55 -3.61 1.03
N GLU A 165 -1.43 -4.92 0.96
CA GLU A 165 -0.59 -5.64 0.00
C GLU A 165 -1.27 -5.70 -1.39
N ALA A 166 -2.60 -5.82 -1.40
CA ALA A 166 -3.40 -5.73 -2.60
C ALA A 166 -4.82 -5.24 -2.30
N VAL A 167 -5.45 -4.71 -3.34
CA VAL A 167 -6.86 -4.30 -3.34
C VAL A 167 -7.57 -5.06 -4.45
N LEU A 168 -8.70 -5.69 -4.11
CA LEU A 168 -9.55 -6.39 -5.05
C LEU A 168 -10.49 -5.44 -5.80
N GLU A 169 -11.05 -5.90 -6.90
CA GLU A 169 -11.97 -5.11 -7.75
C GLU A 169 -13.27 -4.72 -7.02
N ASP A 170 -13.66 -5.48 -6.01
CA ASP A 170 -14.81 -5.16 -5.15
C ASP A 170 -14.49 -4.13 -4.07
N GLY A 171 -13.24 -3.65 -4.00
CA GLY A 171 -12.75 -2.77 -2.93
C GLY A 171 -12.27 -3.54 -1.71
N GLY A 172 -12.13 -4.86 -1.82
CA GLY A 172 -11.59 -5.67 -0.75
C GLY A 172 -10.11 -5.40 -0.49
N LEU A 173 -9.66 -5.50 0.76
CA LEU A 173 -8.27 -5.28 1.15
C LEU A 173 -7.61 -6.59 1.54
N ILE A 174 -6.39 -6.78 1.07
CA ILE A 174 -5.54 -7.90 1.41
C ILE A 174 -4.36 -7.39 2.22
N ASN A 175 -4.21 -7.89 3.45
CA ASN A 175 -3.10 -7.53 4.34
C ASN A 175 -2.80 -8.65 5.35
N TYR A 176 -1.74 -8.47 6.15
CA TYR A 176 -1.34 -9.36 7.24
C TYR A 176 -2.50 -9.72 8.18
N ILE A 177 -2.35 -10.91 8.79
CA ILE A 177 -3.32 -11.46 9.75
C ILE A 177 -3.49 -10.53 10.95
N GLY A 178 -4.76 -10.29 11.33
CA GLY A 178 -5.13 -9.35 12.38
C GLY A 178 -5.75 -8.04 11.85
N CYS A 179 -5.49 -7.69 10.58
CA CYS A 179 -6.08 -6.50 9.94
C CYS A 179 -7.62 -6.51 9.99
N TYR A 180 -8.25 -7.63 9.65
CA TYR A 180 -9.71 -7.76 9.67
C TYR A 180 -10.30 -7.69 11.09
N GLN A 181 -9.62 -8.26 12.07
CA GLN A 181 -10.06 -8.20 13.47
C GLN A 181 -10.05 -6.75 13.97
N MET A 182 -8.99 -6.01 13.63
CA MET A 182 -8.89 -4.58 13.93
C MET A 182 -9.98 -3.77 13.20
N ALA A 183 -10.30 -4.11 11.95
CA ALA A 183 -11.36 -3.45 11.20
C ALA A 183 -12.76 -3.70 11.82
N ILE A 184 -13.05 -4.91 12.31
CA ILE A 184 -14.28 -5.20 13.06
C ILE A 184 -14.33 -4.35 14.33
N ALA A 185 -13.24 -4.32 15.10
CA ALA A 185 -13.18 -3.54 16.33
C ALA A 185 -13.38 -2.05 16.05
N ALA A 186 -12.72 -1.50 15.03
CA ALA A 186 -12.90 -0.11 14.61
C ALA A 186 -14.35 0.19 14.25
N LYS A 187 -15.00 -0.69 13.48
CA LYS A 187 -16.42 -0.55 13.12
C LYS A 187 -17.34 -0.60 14.34
N ALA A 188 -17.11 -1.53 15.26
CA ALA A 188 -17.90 -1.66 16.48
C ALA A 188 -17.79 -0.42 17.38
N HIS A 189 -16.65 0.26 17.37
CA HIS A 189 -16.40 1.50 18.11
C HIS A 189 -16.66 2.77 17.29
N HIS A 190 -17.25 2.64 16.08
CA HIS A 190 -17.52 3.75 15.16
C HIS A 190 -16.29 4.62 14.84
N LYS A 191 -15.11 4.01 14.77
CA LYS A 191 -13.85 4.68 14.44
C LYS A 191 -13.56 4.62 12.94
N PRO A 192 -13.06 5.70 12.32
CA PRO A 192 -12.63 5.69 10.94
C PRO A 192 -11.47 4.70 10.72
N PHE A 193 -11.55 3.97 9.61
CA PHE A 193 -10.55 2.99 9.19
C PHE A 193 -10.07 3.34 7.79
N TYR A 194 -8.78 3.67 7.66
CA TYR A 194 -8.15 4.04 6.40
C TYR A 194 -7.10 3.01 6.00
N ALA A 195 -7.22 2.54 4.77
CA ALA A 195 -6.21 1.69 4.14
C ALA A 195 -5.40 2.51 3.14
N LEU A 196 -4.09 2.54 3.37
CA LEU A 196 -3.12 3.21 2.50
C LEU A 196 -2.48 2.18 1.60
N THR A 197 -2.61 2.39 0.30
CA THR A 197 -2.00 1.53 -0.71
C THR A 197 -1.41 2.37 -1.84
N GLU A 198 -0.30 1.89 -2.36
CA GLU A 198 0.24 2.35 -3.63
C GLU A 198 -0.41 1.52 -4.73
N ARG A 199 -1.05 2.19 -5.70
CA ARG A 199 -1.48 1.49 -6.91
C ARG A 199 -0.33 1.63 -7.90
N TYR A 200 0.06 0.51 -8.52
CA TYR A 200 0.78 0.52 -9.79
C TYR A 200 -0.14 1.15 -10.84
N GLY A 201 -0.18 2.49 -10.93
CA GLY A 201 -0.95 3.25 -11.92
C GLY A 201 -1.89 4.36 -11.42
N HIS A 202 -2.38 4.37 -10.15
CA HIS A 202 -3.15 5.49 -9.57
C HIS A 202 -3.23 5.44 -8.03
N SER A 203 -2.58 6.28 -7.24
CA SER A 203 -2.73 6.29 -5.77
C SER A 203 -4.20 6.15 -5.29
N VAL A 204 -4.54 5.10 -4.52
CA VAL A 204 -5.89 4.93 -3.94
C VAL A 204 -5.79 5.01 -2.43
N LEU A 205 -6.31 6.10 -1.87
CA LEU A 205 -6.70 6.13 -0.48
C LEU A 205 -8.08 5.50 -0.39
N ILE A 206 -8.19 4.34 0.26
CA ILE A 206 -9.48 3.71 0.50
C ILE A 206 -9.96 4.16 1.87
N ALA A 207 -10.79 5.20 1.85
CA ALA A 207 -11.67 5.53 2.96
C ALA A 207 -12.89 4.61 2.89
N ALA A 208 -12.84 3.52 3.63
CA ALA A 208 -13.96 2.60 3.74
C ALA A 208 -14.78 2.93 5.00
N GLN A 209 -15.99 3.44 4.80
CA GLN A 209 -17.03 3.29 5.81
C GLN A 209 -17.60 1.87 5.64
N MET A 210 -17.28 0.98 6.58
CA MET A 210 -17.32 -0.47 6.34
C MET A 210 -18.73 -1.06 6.40
N GLY A 211 -19.20 -1.66 5.30
CA GLY A 211 -20.08 -2.84 5.33
C GLY A 211 -19.20 -4.10 5.36
N LEU A 212 -19.51 -5.10 6.19
CA LEU A 212 -18.65 -6.29 6.33
C LEU A 212 -19.31 -7.45 5.58
N HIS A 213 -18.60 -8.08 4.65
CA HIS A 213 -18.92 -9.42 4.15
C HIS A 213 -17.66 -10.29 4.26
N ASN A 214 -17.79 -11.42 4.95
CA ASN A 214 -16.70 -12.36 5.14
C ASN A 214 -16.58 -13.26 3.89
N ARG A 215 -15.44 -13.22 3.21
CA ARG A 215 -15.09 -14.20 2.16
C ARG A 215 -13.67 -14.68 2.40
N SER A 216 -13.55 -15.94 2.79
CA SER A 216 -12.28 -16.67 2.70
C SER A 216 -11.94 -16.86 1.23
N VAL A 217 -10.79 -16.36 0.79
CA VAL A 217 -10.25 -16.71 -0.52
C VAL A 217 -9.48 -18.03 -0.32
N PRO A 218 -9.88 -19.15 -0.95
CA PRO A 218 -9.17 -20.40 -0.81
C PRO A 218 -7.76 -20.28 -1.42
N TYR A 219 -6.73 -20.51 -0.61
CA TYR A 219 -5.32 -20.54 -1.03
C TYR A 219 -4.90 -22.02 -1.18
N PRO A 220 -4.16 -22.40 -2.25
CA PRO A 220 -3.58 -23.73 -2.35
C PRO A 220 -2.53 -23.94 -1.24
N GLU A 221 -2.50 -25.15 -0.69
CA GLU A 221 -1.93 -25.52 0.60
C GLU A 221 -0.48 -25.06 0.87
N LYS A 222 -0.23 -24.72 2.15
CA LYS A 222 1.07 -24.42 2.79
C LYS A 222 1.72 -23.06 2.46
N LYS A 223 1.10 -21.96 2.91
CA LYS A 223 1.76 -20.76 3.49
C LYS A 223 0.70 -19.72 3.85
N MET A 224 0.72 -19.28 5.12
CA MET A 224 0.05 -18.14 5.76
C MET A 224 -1.35 -17.72 5.25
N MET A 225 -2.39 -17.89 6.09
CA MET A 225 -3.73 -17.33 5.84
C MET A 225 -3.66 -15.82 5.67
N LEU A 226 -4.04 -15.35 4.50
CA LEU A 226 -4.19 -13.95 4.15
C LEU A 226 -5.69 -13.64 4.09
N MET A 227 -6.15 -12.70 4.91
CA MET A 227 -7.58 -12.44 5.08
C MET A 227 -8.02 -11.24 4.24
N CYS A 228 -9.02 -11.46 3.39
CA CYS A 228 -9.63 -10.45 2.55
C CYS A 228 -10.71 -9.68 3.34
N LEU A 229 -10.59 -8.35 3.37
CA LEU A 229 -11.54 -7.40 3.95
C LEU A 229 -12.43 -6.82 2.84
N VAL A 230 -13.59 -7.39 2.55
CA VAL A 230 -14.49 -6.85 1.51
C VAL A 230 -15.32 -5.68 2.05
N CYS A 231 -15.21 -4.49 1.42
CA CYS A 231 -16.11 -3.35 1.63
C CYS A 231 -17.15 -3.32 0.49
N PRO A 232 -18.47 -3.32 0.74
CA PRO A 232 -19.48 -3.26 -0.32
C PRO A 232 -19.46 -1.92 -1.04
N LYS A 233 -19.64 -1.97 -2.37
CA LYS A 233 -19.55 -0.88 -3.36
C LYS A 233 -20.28 0.44 -3.03
N GLN A 234 -21.17 0.48 -2.03
CA GLN A 234 -22.05 1.61 -1.75
C GLN A 234 -21.55 2.58 -0.67
N GLN A 235 -20.43 2.31 0.01
CA GLN A 235 -19.90 3.18 1.09
C GLN A 235 -18.42 3.60 0.91
N LEU A 236 -17.90 3.39 -0.30
CA LEU A 236 -16.56 3.83 -0.69
C LEU A 236 -16.60 5.31 -1.09
N GLN A 237 -16.15 6.20 -0.20
CA GLN A 237 -15.66 7.50 -0.66
C GLN A 237 -14.26 7.29 -1.23
N ILE A 238 -14.18 6.82 -2.48
CA ILE A 238 -12.96 6.94 -3.26
C ILE A 238 -12.79 8.43 -3.55
N SER A 239 -12.01 9.12 -2.72
CA SER A 239 -11.59 10.49 -3.03
C SER A 239 -10.55 10.43 -4.15
N ALA A 240 -10.99 10.10 -5.37
CA ALA A 240 -10.23 10.31 -6.59
C ALA A 240 -10.30 11.80 -6.95
N THR A 241 -9.67 12.66 -6.15
CA THR A 241 -9.62 14.10 -6.44
C THR A 241 -8.47 14.41 -7.39
N ILE A 242 -8.40 13.74 -8.55
CA ILE A 242 -7.63 14.26 -9.70
C ILE A 242 -8.41 13.85 -10.97
N PRO A 243 -9.00 14.80 -11.73
CA PRO A 243 -9.53 14.49 -13.05
C PRO A 243 -8.36 14.05 -13.94
N ALA A 244 -8.60 13.09 -14.83
CA ALA A 244 -7.61 12.64 -15.82
C ALA A 244 -6.95 13.85 -16.50
N LEU A 245 -5.72 14.17 -16.10
CA LEU A 245 -4.90 15.19 -16.72
C LEU A 245 -3.76 14.46 -17.44
N PRO A 246 -3.51 14.81 -18.72
CA PRO A 246 -2.47 14.17 -19.50
C PRO A 246 -1.12 14.44 -18.82
N ILE A 247 -0.31 13.40 -18.73
CA ILE A 247 1.02 13.42 -18.15
C ILE A 247 1.84 14.51 -18.86
N ARG A 248 2.11 15.62 -18.16
CA ARG A 248 3.21 16.54 -18.48
C ARG A 248 4.14 16.56 -17.29
N CYS A 249 5.36 16.07 -17.52
CA CYS A 249 6.46 16.16 -16.58
C CYS A 249 6.84 17.62 -16.36
N THR A 250 7.00 18.01 -15.10
CA THR A 250 7.89 19.11 -14.72
C THR A 250 8.70 18.65 -13.53
N ASP A 251 10.01 18.80 -13.69
CA ASP A 251 11.08 18.42 -12.78
C ASP A 251 11.06 19.22 -11.47
N GLU A 252 11.93 18.78 -10.56
CA GLU A 252 12.32 19.36 -9.28
C GLU A 252 11.54 18.85 -8.06
N THR A 253 12.20 18.00 -7.26
CA THR A 253 12.75 18.42 -5.96
C THR A 253 13.51 17.27 -5.28
N THR A 254 14.62 17.62 -4.67
CA THR A 254 15.54 16.79 -3.89
C THR A 254 14.90 16.25 -2.61
N ASP A 255 14.95 14.93 -2.39
CA ASP A 255 14.48 14.24 -1.18
C ASP A 255 15.65 13.80 -0.27
N PRO A 256 15.53 13.91 1.07
CA PRO A 256 16.50 13.39 2.01
C PRO A 256 16.36 11.86 2.15
N ALA A 257 17.48 11.15 1.98
CA ALA A 257 17.54 9.69 2.04
C ALA A 257 17.19 9.14 3.44
N ILE A 258 16.21 8.24 3.51
CA ILE A 258 15.92 7.38 4.67
C ILE A 258 16.57 6.01 4.38
N PRO A 259 17.37 5.43 5.29
CA PRO A 259 18.09 4.18 5.03
C PRO A 259 17.14 2.96 4.95
N GLU A 260 17.49 2.04 4.05
CA GLU A 260 16.75 0.82 3.66
C GLU A 260 16.60 -0.23 4.76
#